data_AF-A0A1I7XQW2-F1
#
_entry.id   AF-A0A1I7XQW2-F1
#
_cell.length_a   1.000
_cell.length_b   1.000
_cell.length_c   1.000
_cell.angle_alpha   90.00
_cell.angle_beta   90.00
_cell.angle_gamma   90.00
#
_symmetry.space_group_name_H-M   'P 1'
#
loop_
_entity.id
_entity.type
_entity.pdbx_description
1 polymer ?
#
loop_
_entity_poly.entity_id
_entity_poly.type
_entity_poly.pdbx_seq_one_letter_code
_entity_poly.pdbx_strand_id
1 'polypeptide(L)'
;MFKELAVLYGGDISSLDAYVGGMLEGGDNGPGELFRAIIKDQFLRLRDSDRFWFENRLNGIFSEDEVKEIWNITLRDIIKDTTNISENMLQRDVSTIYVLFRSLRI
;
A
#
# COMPACT_ATOMS: atom_id res chain seq x y z
N MET A 1 9.10 27.47 0.44
CA MET A 1 8.94 26.12 1.02
C MET A 1 9.99 25.79 2.09
N PHE A 2 11.16 25.20 1.80
CA PHE A 2 12.07 24.73 2.87
C PHE A 2 12.59 25.83 3.80
N LYS A 3 12.77 27.07 3.31
CA LYS A 3 13.13 28.22 4.15
C LYS A 3 12.03 28.61 5.14
N GLU A 4 10.76 28.56 4.71
CA GLU A 4 9.62 28.84 5.58
C GLU A 4 9.43 27.71 6.60
N LEU A 5 9.64 26.47 6.18
CA LEU A 5 9.62 25.30 7.08
C LEU A 5 10.71 25.42 8.15
N ALA A 6 11.93 25.79 7.77
CA ALA A 6 13.01 26.02 8.72
C ALA A 6 12.64 27.12 9.72
N VAL A 7 12.02 28.22 9.29
CA VAL A 7 11.55 29.28 10.18
C VAL A 7 10.45 28.77 11.14
N LEU A 8 9.50 27.98 10.64
CA LEU A 8 8.41 27.41 11.45
C LEU A 8 8.93 26.52 12.59
N TYR A 9 9.97 25.74 12.32
CA TYR A 9 10.62 24.85 13.29
C TYR A 9 11.82 25.50 14.00
N GLY A 10 11.90 26.83 14.02
CA GLY A 10 12.92 27.58 14.77
C GLY A 10 14.36 27.36 14.30
N GLY A 11 14.55 26.87 13.07
CA GLY A 11 15.86 26.50 12.51
C GLY A 11 16.44 25.20 13.07
N ASP A 12 15.69 24.49 13.91
CA ASP A 12 16.12 23.26 14.56
C ASP A 12 15.44 22.04 13.93
N ILE A 13 16.22 21.25 13.20
CA ILE A 13 15.74 20.03 12.55
C ILE A 13 15.24 18.99 13.55
N SER A 14 15.74 18.97 14.79
CA SER A 14 15.30 17.99 15.80
C SER A 14 13.86 18.23 16.27
N SER A 15 13.31 19.41 16.01
CA SER A 15 11.92 19.75 16.29
C SER A 15 10.96 19.37 15.17
N LEU A 16 11.46 18.90 14.01
CA LEU A 16 10.64 18.51 12.87
C LEU A 16 9.79 17.27 13.20
N ASP A 17 8.48 17.38 13.01
CA ASP A 17 7.57 16.27 13.21
C ASP A 17 7.83 15.13 12.23
N ALA A 18 7.84 13.89 12.73
CA ALA A 18 8.05 12.69 11.92
C ALA A 18 7.04 12.56 10.77
N TYR A 19 5.80 13.01 10.96
CA TYR A 19 4.80 13.01 9.90
C TYR A 19 5.14 13.98 8.78
N VAL A 20 5.54 15.21 9.12
CA VAL A 20 5.94 16.23 8.14
C VAL A 20 7.21 15.81 7.42
N GLY A 21 8.21 15.30 8.16
CA GLY A 21 9.43 14.74 7.58
C GLY A 21 9.16 13.59 6.61
N GLY A 22 8.36 12.60 7.02
CA GLY A 22 8.04 11.45 6.16
C GLY A 22 7.25 11.81 4.91
N MET A 23 6.39 12.84 4.97
CA MET A 23 5.71 13.38 3.79
C MET A 23 6.70 14.07 2.84
N LEU A 24 7.69 14.80 3.36
CA LEU A 24 8.72 15.49 2.58
C LEU A 24 9.72 14.54 1.91
N GLU A 25 9.96 13.36 2.49
CA GLU A 25 10.78 12.31 1.86
C GLU A 25 10.07 11.61 0.69
N GLY A 26 8.73 11.68 0.64
CA GLY A 26 7.92 11.07 -0.40
C GLY A 26 7.95 11.83 -1.74
N GLY A 27 7.47 11.17 -2.80
CA GLY A 27 7.36 11.78 -4.12
C GLY A 27 6.45 10.98 -5.06
N ASP A 28 6.62 11.16 -6.36
CA ASP A 28 5.76 10.57 -7.39
C ASP A 28 5.74 9.02 -7.38
N ASN A 29 6.75 8.39 -6.77
CA ASN A 29 6.89 6.95 -6.68
C ASN A 29 6.42 6.37 -5.33
N GLY A 30 5.63 7.12 -4.57
CA GLY A 30 5.06 6.73 -3.29
C GLY A 30 5.83 7.26 -2.07
N PRO A 31 5.66 6.63 -0.89
CA PRO A 31 6.23 7.13 0.35
C PRO A 31 7.76 7.15 0.34
N GLY A 32 8.35 8.04 1.15
CA GLY A 32 9.78 8.12 1.42
C GLY A 32 10.31 6.94 2.23
N GLU A 33 11.61 6.94 2.52
CA GLU A 33 12.29 5.85 3.23
C GLU A 33 11.68 5.59 4.62
N LEU A 34 11.46 6.65 5.41
CA LEU A 34 10.91 6.57 6.75
C LEU A 34 9.54 5.87 6.75
N PHE A 35 8.62 6.35 5.92
CA PHE A 35 7.27 5.79 5.85
C PHE A 35 7.26 4.38 5.25
N ARG A 36 8.12 4.07 4.27
CA ARG A 36 8.26 2.69 3.78
C ARG A 36 8.72 1.74 4.88
N ALA A 37 9.71 2.14 5.67
CA ALA A 37 10.23 1.33 6.77
C ALA A 37 9.14 1.08 7.82
N ILE A 38 8.44 2.14 8.26
CA ILE A 38 7.37 2.04 9.24
C ILE A 38 6.23 1.16 8.72
N ILE A 39 5.71 1.44 7.52
CA ILE A 39 4.59 0.68 6.93
C ILE A 39 4.97 -0.79 6.82
N LYS A 40 6.16 -1.10 6.27
CA LYS A 40 6.64 -2.48 6.14
C LYS A 40 6.71 -3.19 7.48
N ASP A 41 7.32 -2.56 8.49
CA ASP A 41 7.44 -3.12 9.84
C ASP A 41 6.06 -3.41 10.44
N GLN A 42 5.12 -2.47 10.34
CA GLN A 42 3.77 -2.67 10.88
C GLN A 42 3.03 -3.81 10.17
N PHE A 43 3.10 -3.91 8.84
CA PHE A 43 2.47 -5.01 8.10
C PHE A 43 3.08 -6.38 8.44
N LEU A 44 4.41 -6.46 8.61
CA LEU A 44 5.08 -7.69 9.04
C LEU A 44 4.62 -8.10 10.45
N ARG A 45 4.55 -7.15 11.39
CA ARG A 45 4.09 -7.41 12.75
C ARG A 45 2.63 -7.88 12.78
N LEU A 46 1.76 -7.27 11.97
CA LEU A 46 0.37 -7.70 11.85
C LEU A 46 0.26 -9.13 11.33
N ARG A 47 0.99 -9.45 10.25
CA ARG A 47 1.03 -10.80 9.68
C ARG A 47 1.54 -11.83 10.67
N ASP A 48 2.69 -11.57 11.28
CA ASP A 48 3.41 -12.54 12.10
C ASP A 48 2.77 -12.73 13.48
N SER A 49 2.01 -11.74 13.96
CA SER A 49 1.34 -11.80 15.27
C SER A 49 -0.09 -12.31 15.21
N ASP A 50 -0.68 -12.48 14.02
CA ASP A 50 -2.06 -12.95 13.89
C ASP A 50 -2.12 -14.48 13.90
N ARG A 51 -2.68 -15.04 14.98
CA ARG A 51 -2.91 -16.49 15.10
C ARG A 51 -3.81 -17.03 13.99
N PHE A 52 -4.76 -16.22 13.51
CA PHE A 52 -5.72 -16.57 12.47
C PHE A 52 -5.23 -16.20 11.06
N TRP A 53 -3.96 -15.78 10.91
CA TRP A 53 -3.37 -15.54 9.60
C TRP A 53 -3.52 -16.77 8.71
N PHE A 54 -4.01 -16.59 7.48
CA PHE A 54 -4.42 -17.70 6.61
C PHE A 54 -3.25 -18.62 6.22
N GLU A 55 -2.02 -18.11 6.18
CA GLU A 55 -0.83 -18.91 5.88
C GLU A 55 -0.31 -19.69 7.10
N ASN A 56 -0.79 -19.37 8.30
CA ASN A 56 -0.34 -20.04 9.52
C ASN A 56 -0.90 -21.47 9.59
N ARG A 57 -0.10 -22.44 9.13
CA ARG A 57 -0.48 -23.87 9.13
C ARG A 57 -0.74 -24.47 10.51
N LEU A 58 -0.22 -23.85 11.57
CA LEU A 58 -0.37 -24.38 12.93
C LEU A 58 -1.79 -24.20 13.49
N ASN A 59 -2.59 -23.29 12.91
CA ASN A 59 -3.96 -23.06 13.37
C ASN A 59 -4.99 -24.07 12.80
N GLY A 60 -4.61 -24.82 11.75
CA GLY A 60 -5.46 -25.83 11.11
C GLY A 60 -6.76 -25.28 10.48
N ILE A 61 -6.84 -23.98 10.20
CA ILE A 61 -8.04 -23.34 9.65
C ILE A 61 -8.22 -23.66 8.16
N PHE A 62 -7.12 -23.64 7.41
CA PHE A 62 -7.10 -23.87 5.97
C PHE A 62 -6.15 -25.00 5.58
N SER A 63 -6.58 -25.82 4.64
CA SER A 63 -5.75 -26.81 3.95
C SER A 63 -4.70 -26.15 3.05
N GLU A 64 -3.73 -26.94 2.58
CA GLU A 64 -2.70 -26.44 1.66
C GLU A 64 -3.29 -25.90 0.36
N ASP A 65 -4.33 -26.56 -0.16
CA ASP A 65 -4.97 -26.19 -1.42
C ASP A 65 -5.87 -24.96 -1.26
N GLU A 66 -6.58 -24.80 -0.14
CA GLU A 66 -7.36 -23.59 0.14
C GLU A 66 -6.46 -22.35 0.27
N VAL A 67 -5.27 -22.48 0.87
CA VAL A 67 -4.34 -21.33 0.93
C VAL A 67 -3.78 -20.99 -0.44
N LYS A 68 -3.53 -21.98 -1.31
CA LYS A 68 -3.15 -21.70 -2.72
C LYS A 68 -4.29 -20.99 -3.45
N GLU A 69 -5.54 -21.37 -3.18
CA GLU A 69 -6.71 -20.70 -3.74
C GLU A 69 -6.78 -19.25 -3.26
N ILE A 70 -6.70 -18.99 -1.95
CA ILE A 70 -6.67 -17.64 -1.37
C ILE A 70 -5.56 -16.78 -1.98
N TRP A 71 -4.37 -17.35 -2.20
CA TRP A 71 -3.25 -16.65 -2.84
C TRP A 71 -3.52 -16.19 -4.27
N ASN A 72 -4.42 -16.87 -4.99
CA ASN A 72 -4.78 -16.53 -6.36
C ASN A 72 -5.93 -15.52 -6.44
N ILE A 73 -6.65 -15.26 -5.34
CA ILE A 73 -7.74 -14.29 -5.30
C ILE A 73 -7.16 -12.87 -5.28
N THR A 74 -7.57 -12.05 -6.25
CA THR A 74 -7.20 -10.64 -6.33
C THR A 74 -8.37 -9.73 -5.96
N LEU A 75 -8.10 -8.45 -5.68
CA LEU A 75 -9.16 -7.47 -5.46
C LEU A 75 -10.09 -7.32 -6.68
N ARG A 76 -9.58 -7.56 -7.89
CA ARG A 76 -10.37 -7.60 -9.13
C ARG A 76 -11.44 -8.69 -9.07
N ASP A 77 -11.06 -9.88 -8.61
CA ASP A 77 -11.96 -11.03 -8.51
C ASP A 77 -13.06 -10.75 -7.49
N ILE A 78 -12.69 -10.17 -6.33
CA ILE A 78 -13.67 -9.76 -5.31
C ILE A 78 -14.66 -8.72 -5.85
N ILE A 79 -14.21 -7.70 -6.58
CA ILE A 79 -15.12 -6.69 -7.16
C ILE A 79 -16.06 -7.33 -8.17
N LYS A 80 -15.54 -8.22 -9.03
CA LYS A 80 -16.35 -8.94 -10.01
C LYS A 80 -17.40 -9.82 -9.32
N ASP A 81 -17.03 -10.56 -8.29
CA ASP A 81 -17.93 -11.53 -7.65
C ASP A 81 -18.98 -10.87 -6.75
N THR A 82 -18.73 -9.64 -6.29
CA THR A 82 -19.63 -8.89 -5.41
C THR A 82 -20.48 -7.84 -6.13
N THR A 83 -20.25 -7.61 -7.43
CA THR A 83 -20.95 -6.59 -8.23
C THR A 83 -21.41 -7.15 -9.57
N ASN A 84 -22.24 -6.39 -10.30
CA ASN A 84 -22.65 -6.74 -11.66
C ASN A 84 -21.75 -6.10 -12.74
N ILE A 85 -20.50 -5.76 -12.39
CA ILE A 85 -19.56 -5.17 -13.35
C ILE A 85 -19.04 -6.26 -14.28
N SER A 86 -19.09 -6.00 -15.60
CA SER A 86 -18.56 -6.91 -16.60
C SER A 86 -17.02 -6.94 -16.57
N GLU A 87 -16.42 -8.11 -16.83
CA GLU A 87 -14.97 -8.31 -16.72
C GLU A 87 -14.12 -7.38 -17.58
N ASN A 88 -14.64 -7.01 -18.75
CA ASN A 88 -13.98 -6.10 -19.70
C ASN A 88 -13.92 -4.64 -19.21
N MET A 89 -14.63 -4.32 -18.13
CA MET A 89 -14.62 -3.00 -17.49
C MET A 89 -13.57 -2.90 -16.38
N LEU A 90 -12.94 -4.02 -16.00
CA LEU A 90 -11.95 -4.07 -14.94
C LEU A 90 -10.55 -4.34 -15.52
N GLN A 91 -9.64 -3.41 -15.27
CA GLN A 91 -8.22 -3.62 -15.51
C GLN A 91 -7.68 -4.82 -14.70
N ARG A 92 -6.58 -5.41 -15.18
CA ARG A 92 -5.99 -6.61 -14.56
C ARG A 92 -5.57 -6.39 -13.11
N ASP A 93 -4.89 -5.28 -12.84
CA ASP A 93 -4.56 -4.82 -11.49
C ASP A 93 -5.37 -3.56 -11.21
N VAL A 94 -6.36 -3.68 -10.34
CA VAL A 94 -7.26 -2.57 -9.99
C VAL A 94 -6.58 -1.53 -9.08
N SER A 95 -5.45 -1.85 -8.46
CA SER A 95 -4.71 -0.94 -7.57
C SER A 95 -3.77 0.01 -8.31
N THR A 96 -3.46 -0.26 -9.58
CA THR A 96 -2.61 0.60 -10.42
C THR A 96 -3.44 1.27 -11.50
N ILE A 97 -3.40 2.59 -11.62
CA ILE A 97 -4.05 3.31 -12.73
C ILE A 97 -3.04 3.49 -13.86
N TYR A 98 -3.29 2.84 -15.01
CA TYR A 98 -2.54 3.11 -16.23
C TYR A 98 -3.20 4.25 -16.99
N VAL A 99 -2.73 5.48 -16.76
CA VAL A 99 -3.18 6.62 -17.54
C VAL A 99 -2.46 6.63 -18.88
N LEU A 100 -3.13 6.21 -19.96
CA LEU A 100 -2.68 6.35 -21.35
C LEU A 100 -2.79 7.82 -21.82
N PHE A 101 -2.13 8.77 -21.15
CA PHE A 101 -1.90 10.11 -21.72
C PHE A 101 -0.50 10.16 -22.36
N ARG A 102 -0.37 9.51 -23.51
CA ARG A 102 0.74 9.74 -24.46
C ARG A 102 0.17 10.02 -25.85
N SER A 103 -0.49 11.15 -26.02
CA SER A 103 -0.53 11.92 -27.28
C SER A 103 -1.59 13.00 -27.17
N LEU A 104 -1.25 14.13 -26.55
CA LEU A 104 -1.79 15.46 -26.84
C LEU A 104 -1.04 16.45 -25.94
N ARG A 105 0.22 16.71 -26.30
CA ARG A 105 0.84 18.01 -26.04
C ARG A 105 0.42 18.90 -27.21
N ILE A 106 -0.38 19.91 -26.90
CA ILE A 106 -0.51 21.13 -27.71
C ILE A 106 0.74 21.97 -27.45
#